data_AF-A0AB36GJH8-F1
#
_entry.id   AF-A0AB36GJH8-F1
#
_cell.length_a   1.000
_cell.length_b   1.000
_cell.length_c   1.000
_cell.angle_alpha   90.00
_cell.angle_beta   90.00
_cell.angle_gamma   90.00
#
_symmetry.space_group_name_H-M   'P 1'
#
loop_
_entity.id
_entity.type
_entity.pdbx_description
1 polymer ?
#
loop_
_entity_poly.entity_id
_entity_poly.type
_entity_poly.pdbx_seq_one_letter_code
_entity_poly.pdbx_strand_id
1 'polypeptide(L)'
;MKITAYFGSFFISLLGNSIANVVLPVLILVSTGQVIVAGLAALVSGASTFVFGLLSGPVIDHYDRRIVAAIGDFVSASSIGLLAVVGTFGQLSPAWFLTCAFLSGIGDLPAWNAREAMIYAVQRDSQRSLEALVGLRESMSALAIVLGPTCGGLLINFLDAKMVFWITAATSLTAGILCIFMPKAYGIIEDSGLSSSKMAYWGSLRDGLSFLLHRNNTVLRKITGLNVASLALVSVLQSLILPVVMTLAGHDEANGYALAAVGVGLLIGGIIYTIVGSKVPAWSMTLFAAVSNVVSLILLVQFYSVAYTLVMCFIFGITSSAVGAVTGVVSLQVTPEHMRGRINGLQNSISMVVGPIGVFAVALIISQSSVGLAGWVLVAFWALVNAVILLSRNVQQSIKASREDQS
;
A
#
# COMPACT_ATOMS: atom_id res chain seq x y z
N MET A 1 -27.40 -2.70 11.77
CA MET A 1 -26.44 -2.64 12.89
C MET A 1 -25.25 -3.59 12.73
N LYS A 2 -25.45 -4.85 12.29
CA LYS A 2 -24.35 -5.85 12.16
C LYS A 2 -23.38 -5.57 11.00
N ILE A 3 -23.91 -5.40 9.80
CA ILE A 3 -23.14 -5.07 8.58
C ILE A 3 -22.44 -3.71 8.73
N THR A 4 -23.10 -2.74 9.35
CA THR A 4 -22.54 -1.41 9.62
C THR A 4 -21.36 -1.46 10.59
N ALA A 5 -21.34 -2.39 11.55
CA ALA A 5 -20.20 -2.58 12.44
C ALA A 5 -18.98 -3.14 11.66
N TYR A 6 -19.19 -4.11 10.76
CA TYR A 6 -18.13 -4.65 9.88
C TYR A 6 -17.50 -3.55 9.02
N PHE A 7 -18.32 -2.85 8.24
CA PHE A 7 -17.82 -1.80 7.35
C PHE A 7 -17.30 -0.59 8.13
N GLY A 8 -17.90 -0.26 9.27
CA GLY A 8 -17.43 0.80 10.16
C GLY A 8 -16.04 0.51 10.73
N SER A 9 -15.81 -0.70 11.26
CA SER A 9 -14.49 -1.13 11.71
C SER A 9 -13.48 -1.13 10.57
N PHE A 10 -13.84 -1.68 9.41
CA PHE A 10 -12.97 -1.73 8.23
C PHE A 10 -12.54 -0.31 7.80
N PHE A 11 -13.51 0.60 7.64
CA PHE A 11 -13.24 1.95 7.20
C PHE A 11 -12.44 2.76 8.23
N ILE A 12 -12.80 2.68 9.51
CA ILE A 12 -12.12 3.44 10.58
C ILE A 12 -10.67 2.95 10.77
N SER A 13 -10.44 1.62 10.75
CA SER A 13 -9.09 1.03 10.83
C SER A 13 -8.24 1.51 9.66
N LEU A 14 -8.75 1.42 8.44
CA LEU A 14 -8.03 1.86 7.24
C LEU A 14 -7.81 3.37 7.21
N LEU A 15 -8.77 4.17 7.65
CA LEU A 15 -8.64 5.62 7.76
C LEU A 15 -7.53 5.99 8.76
N GLY A 16 -7.51 5.35 9.94
CA GLY A 16 -6.46 5.54 10.94
C GLY A 16 -5.06 5.22 10.39
N ASN A 17 -4.91 4.05 9.76
CA ASN A 17 -3.64 3.66 9.13
C ASN A 17 -3.23 4.62 8.01
N SER A 18 -4.17 5.08 7.19
CA SER A 18 -3.89 6.07 6.14
C SER A 18 -3.46 7.42 6.71
N ILE A 19 -4.05 7.90 7.81
CA ILE A 19 -3.59 9.11 8.52
C ILE A 19 -2.17 8.89 9.06
N ALA A 20 -1.93 7.75 9.73
CA ALA A 20 -0.63 7.40 10.30
C ALA A 20 0.49 7.39 9.25
N ASN A 21 0.23 6.83 8.06
CA ASN A 21 1.19 6.75 6.96
C ASN A 21 1.65 8.12 6.44
N VAL A 22 0.83 9.16 6.61
CA VAL A 22 1.18 10.55 6.24
C VAL A 22 1.94 11.23 7.35
N VAL A 23 1.49 11.01 8.59
CA VAL A 23 1.93 11.76 9.76
C VAL A 23 3.25 11.23 10.33
N LEU A 24 3.44 9.90 10.33
CA LEU A 24 4.61 9.26 10.92
C LEU A 24 5.94 9.65 10.24
N PRO A 25 6.08 9.63 8.90
CA PRO A 25 7.34 10.01 8.26
C PRO A 25 7.72 11.46 8.53
N VAL A 26 6.75 12.39 8.42
CA VAL A 26 6.93 13.81 8.74
C VAL A 26 7.39 13.97 10.18
N LEU A 27 6.78 13.25 11.12
CA LEU A 27 7.12 13.38 12.52
C LEU A 27 8.47 12.81 12.91
N ILE A 28 8.87 11.71 12.29
CA ILE A 28 10.22 11.18 12.45
C ILE A 28 11.22 12.24 11.97
N LEU A 29 10.97 12.87 10.82
CA LEU A 29 11.84 13.91 10.27
C LEU A 29 11.93 15.14 11.18
N VAL A 30 10.79 15.69 11.61
CA VAL A 30 10.74 16.88 12.47
C VAL A 30 11.34 16.61 13.85
N SER A 31 11.11 15.42 14.43
CA SER A 31 11.56 15.09 15.79
C SER A 31 13.03 14.69 15.86
N THR A 32 13.54 13.98 14.84
CA THR A 32 14.89 13.40 14.87
C THR A 32 15.88 14.14 13.98
N GLY A 33 15.40 14.87 12.96
CA GLY A 33 16.22 15.42 11.89
C GLY A 33 16.85 14.37 10.96
N GLN A 34 16.52 13.08 11.13
CA GLN A 34 17.23 11.97 10.49
C GLN A 34 16.34 11.20 9.53
N VAL A 35 16.62 11.35 8.23
CA VAL A 35 15.92 10.64 7.16
C VAL A 35 16.11 9.12 7.26
N ILE A 36 17.27 8.66 7.73
CA ILE A 36 17.55 7.23 7.91
C ILE A 36 16.60 6.56 8.91
N VAL A 37 16.13 7.29 9.92
CA VAL A 37 15.22 6.74 10.93
C VAL A 37 13.86 6.45 10.32
N ALA A 38 13.37 7.31 9.43
CA ALA A 38 12.13 7.08 8.69
C ALA A 38 12.27 5.85 7.76
N GLY A 39 13.43 5.73 7.10
CA GLY A 39 13.78 4.57 6.28
C GLY A 39 13.80 3.25 7.07
N LEU A 40 14.45 3.26 8.23
CA LEU A 40 14.52 2.10 9.13
C LEU A 40 13.14 1.76 9.71
N ALA A 41 12.35 2.75 10.10
CA ALA A 41 11.00 2.52 10.61
C ALA A 41 10.12 1.83 9.55
N ALA A 42 10.17 2.31 8.29
CA ALA A 42 9.49 1.66 7.19
C ALA A 42 9.95 0.20 7.01
N LEU A 43 11.27 -0.04 7.00
CA LEU A 43 11.84 -1.39 6.86
C LEU A 43 11.43 -2.34 7.99
N VAL A 44 11.49 -1.87 9.24
CA VAL A 44 11.13 -2.66 10.43
C VAL A 44 9.63 -2.98 10.43
N SER A 45 8.79 -1.99 10.15
CA SER A 45 7.34 -2.20 10.00
C SER A 45 7.07 -3.20 8.88
N GLY A 46 7.58 -2.97 7.67
CA GLY A 46 7.43 -3.87 6.53
C GLY A 46 7.88 -5.31 6.79
N ALA A 47 9.05 -5.49 7.41
CA ALA A 47 9.58 -6.80 7.75
C ALA A 47 8.69 -7.51 8.77
N SER A 48 8.24 -6.82 9.83
CA SER A 48 7.32 -7.38 10.81
C SER A 48 5.96 -7.74 10.20
N THR A 49 5.37 -6.84 9.41
CA THR A 49 4.14 -7.07 8.66
C THR A 49 4.23 -8.29 7.76
N PHE A 50 5.36 -8.48 7.08
CA PHE A 50 5.59 -9.66 6.26
C PHE A 50 5.66 -10.94 7.10
N VAL A 51 6.45 -10.94 8.18
CA VAL A 51 6.64 -12.13 9.04
C VAL A 51 5.33 -12.54 9.70
N PHE A 52 4.63 -11.61 10.36
CA PHE A 52 3.37 -11.89 11.05
C PHE A 52 2.21 -12.08 10.07
N GLY A 53 2.26 -11.40 8.93
CA GLY A 53 1.38 -11.62 7.80
C GLY A 53 1.43 -13.04 7.26
N LEU A 54 2.63 -13.63 7.16
CA LEU A 54 2.81 -15.02 6.76
C LEU A 54 2.19 -16.01 7.75
N LEU A 55 2.22 -15.66 9.03
CA LEU A 55 1.64 -16.44 10.12
C LEU A 55 0.12 -16.22 10.25
N SER A 56 -0.44 -15.22 9.57
CA SER A 56 -1.85 -14.84 9.71
C SER A 56 -2.82 -15.93 9.27
N GLY A 57 -2.55 -16.65 8.17
CA GLY A 57 -3.44 -17.69 7.65
C GLY A 57 -3.82 -18.74 8.70
N PRO A 58 -2.84 -19.49 9.24
CA PRO A 58 -3.10 -20.44 10.33
C PRO A 58 -3.79 -19.82 11.55
N VAL A 59 -3.52 -18.54 11.85
CA VAL A 59 -4.15 -17.84 12.98
C VAL A 59 -5.62 -17.55 12.70
N ILE A 60 -5.98 -17.00 11.54
CA ILE A 60 -7.37 -16.69 11.19
C ILE A 60 -8.22 -17.95 10.90
N ASP A 61 -7.56 -19.08 10.69
CA ASP A 61 -8.19 -20.39 10.51
C ASP A 61 -8.48 -21.11 11.84
N HIS A 62 -7.79 -20.79 12.94
CA HIS A 62 -7.97 -21.45 14.24
C HIS A 62 -8.54 -20.55 15.34
N TYR A 63 -8.44 -19.23 15.15
CA TYR A 63 -8.95 -18.24 16.10
C TYR A 63 -10.09 -17.43 15.50
N ASP A 64 -10.96 -16.91 16.36
CA ASP A 64 -12.06 -16.04 15.97
C ASP A 64 -11.52 -14.82 15.19
N ARG A 65 -11.92 -14.71 13.92
CA ARG A 65 -11.44 -13.66 13.01
C ARG A 65 -11.70 -12.24 13.53
N ARG A 66 -12.78 -12.05 14.31
CA ARG A 66 -13.09 -10.74 14.92
C ARG A 66 -12.09 -10.40 16.02
N ILE A 67 -11.67 -11.41 16.79
CA ILE A 67 -10.68 -11.24 17.86
C ILE A 67 -9.31 -10.97 17.23
N VAL A 68 -8.93 -11.69 16.16
CA VAL A 68 -7.68 -11.43 15.44
C VAL A 68 -7.65 -10.00 14.89
N ALA A 69 -8.74 -9.55 14.25
CA ALA A 69 -8.86 -8.17 13.78
C ALA A 69 -8.81 -7.14 14.93
N ALA A 70 -9.51 -7.38 16.03
CA ALA A 70 -9.51 -6.50 17.20
C ALA A 70 -8.12 -6.40 17.86
N ILE A 71 -7.40 -7.51 17.98
CA ILE A 71 -6.04 -7.52 18.53
C ILE A 71 -5.11 -6.67 17.66
N GLY A 72 -5.17 -6.82 16.33
CA GLY A 72 -4.33 -6.00 15.45
C GLY A 72 -4.63 -4.50 15.56
N ASP A 73 -5.91 -4.13 15.65
CA ASP A 73 -6.32 -2.75 15.89
C ASP A 73 -5.86 -2.22 17.26
N PHE A 74 -5.92 -3.03 18.32
CA PHE A 74 -5.43 -2.65 19.64
C PHE A 74 -3.91 -2.54 19.68
N VAL A 75 -3.19 -3.38 18.95
CA VAL A 75 -1.74 -3.27 18.80
C VAL A 75 -1.39 -1.99 18.06
N SER A 76 -2.08 -1.65 16.97
CA SER A 76 -1.91 -0.37 16.26
C SER A 76 -2.22 0.82 17.17
N ALA A 77 -3.37 0.80 17.86
CA ALA A 77 -3.76 1.83 18.82
C ALA A 77 -2.75 2.01 19.95
N SER A 78 -2.21 0.90 20.49
CA SER A 78 -1.20 0.93 21.54
C SER A 78 0.13 1.47 21.02
N SER A 79 0.54 1.10 19.80
CA SER A 79 1.79 1.56 19.18
C SER A 79 1.77 3.07 18.96
N ILE A 80 0.69 3.59 18.39
CA ILE A 80 0.53 5.02 18.11
C ILE A 80 0.25 5.78 19.41
N GLY A 81 -0.55 5.22 20.32
CA GLY A 81 -0.82 5.80 21.64
C GLY A 81 0.45 5.90 22.49
N LEU A 82 1.37 4.94 22.39
CA LEU A 82 2.67 4.99 23.05
C LEU A 82 3.53 6.14 22.53
N LEU A 83 3.55 6.38 21.21
CA LEU A 83 4.20 7.57 20.64
C LEU A 83 3.54 8.87 21.13
N ALA A 84 2.22 8.89 21.27
CA ALA A 84 1.49 10.04 21.81
C ALA A 84 1.88 10.33 23.27
N VAL A 85 1.89 9.31 24.13
CA VAL A 85 2.27 9.42 25.54
C VAL A 85 3.73 9.87 25.69
N VAL A 86 4.66 9.20 24.99
CA VAL A 86 6.08 9.55 25.04
C VAL A 86 6.31 10.96 24.50
N GLY A 87 5.64 11.35 23.42
CA GLY A 87 5.72 12.71 22.88
C GLY A 87 5.16 13.78 23.81
N THR A 88 4.23 13.43 24.71
CA THR A 88 3.69 14.36 25.71
C THR A 88 4.63 14.53 26.91
N PHE A 89 5.21 13.45 27.43
CA PHE A 89 5.97 13.47 28.69
C PHE A 89 7.49 13.45 28.52
N GLY A 90 8.00 13.19 27.32
CA GLY A 90 9.43 13.02 27.06
C GLY A 90 9.84 13.41 25.64
N GLN A 91 11.09 13.09 25.30
CA GLN A 91 11.64 13.30 23.96
C GLN A 91 11.44 12.04 23.10
N LEU A 92 10.92 12.22 21.89
CA LEU A 92 10.76 11.15 20.90
C LEU A 92 12.13 10.76 20.34
N SER A 93 12.71 9.70 20.90
CA SER A 93 13.95 9.13 20.39
C SER A 93 13.68 8.19 19.19
N PRO A 94 14.68 7.97 18.31
CA PRO A 94 14.58 6.99 17.24
C PRO A 94 14.13 5.60 17.70
N ALA A 95 14.54 5.17 18.90
CA ALA A 95 14.19 3.87 19.46
C ALA A 95 12.68 3.69 19.64
N TRP A 96 11.95 4.75 20.03
CA TRP A 96 10.49 4.70 20.15
C TRP A 96 9.81 4.50 18.80
N PHE A 97 10.24 5.24 17.78
CA PHE A 97 9.71 5.08 16.42
C PHE A 97 9.94 3.68 15.86
N LEU A 98 11.14 3.12 16.04
CA LEU A 98 11.45 1.76 15.58
C LEU A 98 10.65 0.69 16.35
N THR A 99 10.48 0.86 17.65
CA THR A 99 9.68 -0.04 18.48
C THR A 99 8.21 -0.02 18.06
N CYS A 100 7.63 1.17 17.89
CA CYS A 100 6.24 1.30 17.47
C CYS A 100 6.03 0.85 16.01
N ALA A 101 7.01 1.06 15.13
CA ALA A 101 6.98 0.52 13.77
C ALA A 101 6.94 -1.00 13.76
N PHE A 102 7.77 -1.65 14.59
CA PHE A 102 7.73 -3.11 14.77
C PHE A 102 6.37 -3.58 15.29
N LEU A 103 5.84 -2.92 16.34
CA LEU A 103 4.56 -3.29 16.93
C LEU A 103 3.41 -3.15 15.91
N SER A 104 3.36 -2.06 15.12
CA SER A 104 2.33 -1.86 14.08
C SER A 104 2.26 -3.05 13.13
N GLY A 105 3.41 -3.53 12.64
CA GLY A 105 3.43 -4.63 11.68
C GLY A 105 3.04 -5.99 12.26
N ILE A 106 3.05 -6.19 13.58
CA ILE A 106 2.49 -7.40 14.21
C ILE A 106 0.99 -7.50 13.90
N GLY A 107 0.27 -6.38 13.97
CA GLY A 107 -1.18 -6.34 13.90
C GLY A 107 -1.76 -6.12 12.50
N ASP A 108 -1.05 -5.37 11.65
CA ASP A 108 -1.62 -4.83 10.41
C ASP A 108 -2.13 -5.89 9.42
N LEU A 109 -1.23 -6.73 8.88
CA LEU A 109 -1.66 -7.72 7.87
C LEU A 109 -2.57 -8.81 8.44
N PRO A 110 -2.34 -9.35 9.66
CA PRO A 110 -3.27 -10.30 10.26
C PRO A 110 -4.68 -9.74 10.43
N ALA A 111 -4.82 -8.49 10.88
CA ALA A 111 -6.13 -7.85 11.01
C ALA A 111 -6.80 -7.63 9.65
N TRP A 112 -6.04 -7.23 8.63
CA TRP A 112 -6.53 -7.11 7.27
C TRP A 112 -7.07 -8.43 6.73
N ASN A 113 -6.28 -9.50 6.82
CA ASN A 113 -6.64 -10.83 6.33
C ASN A 113 -7.86 -11.39 7.08
N ALA A 114 -7.94 -11.14 8.39
CA ALA A 114 -9.11 -11.51 9.17
C ALA A 114 -10.39 -10.81 8.66
N ARG A 115 -10.33 -9.51 8.33
CA ARG A 115 -11.46 -8.77 7.74
C ARG A 115 -11.85 -9.26 6.36
N GLU A 116 -10.87 -9.51 5.49
CA GLU A 116 -11.11 -10.13 4.18
C GLU A 116 -11.88 -11.45 4.31
N ALA A 117 -11.45 -12.32 5.23
CA ALA A 117 -12.11 -13.61 5.45
C ALA A 117 -13.53 -13.48 6.06
N MET A 118 -13.81 -12.43 6.83
CA MET A 118 -15.13 -12.19 7.42
C MET A 118 -16.21 -11.84 6.38
N ILE A 119 -15.84 -11.39 5.17
CA ILE A 119 -16.82 -10.93 4.17
C ILE A 119 -17.84 -12.00 3.77
N TYR A 120 -17.44 -13.27 3.74
CA TYR A 120 -18.34 -14.40 3.45
C TYR A 120 -19.37 -14.63 4.56
N ALA A 121 -18.98 -14.45 5.82
CA ALA A 121 -19.91 -14.55 6.93
C ALA A 121 -20.92 -13.37 6.93
N VAL A 122 -20.45 -12.18 6.54
CA VAL A 122 -21.31 -11.00 6.32
C VAL A 122 -22.29 -11.24 5.17
N GLN A 123 -21.87 -11.89 4.08
CA GLN A 123 -22.74 -12.26 2.97
C GLN A 123 -23.93 -13.13 3.44
N ARG A 124 -23.66 -14.18 4.23
CA ARG A 124 -24.69 -15.11 4.71
C ARG A 124 -25.73 -14.44 5.60
N ASP A 125 -25.31 -13.54 6.48
CA ASP A 125 -26.20 -12.78 7.37
C ASP A 125 -26.96 -11.65 6.64
N SER A 126 -26.38 -11.08 5.58
CA SER A 126 -26.97 -9.94 4.86
C SER A 126 -27.85 -10.30 3.66
N GLN A 127 -27.75 -11.53 3.14
CA GLN A 127 -28.39 -11.96 1.89
C GLN A 127 -28.08 -11.05 0.69
N ARG A 128 -27.01 -10.26 0.76
CA ARG A 128 -26.50 -9.45 -0.37
C ARG A 128 -25.53 -10.28 -1.19
N SER A 129 -25.42 -9.95 -2.48
CA SER A 129 -24.43 -10.58 -3.33
C SER A 129 -23.01 -10.24 -2.86
N LEU A 130 -22.07 -11.16 -3.07
CA LEU A 130 -20.68 -10.96 -2.67
C LEU A 130 -20.06 -9.78 -3.44
N GLU A 131 -20.44 -9.60 -4.70
CA GLU A 131 -20.00 -8.50 -5.56
C GLU A 131 -20.40 -7.14 -4.97
N ALA A 132 -21.62 -7.03 -4.43
CA ALA A 132 -22.08 -5.81 -3.79
C ALA A 132 -21.29 -5.49 -2.51
N LEU A 133 -20.96 -6.51 -1.71
CA LEU A 133 -20.18 -6.33 -0.47
C LEU A 133 -18.72 -5.99 -0.75
N VAL A 134 -18.10 -6.70 -1.70
CA VAL A 134 -16.74 -6.41 -2.17
C VAL A 134 -16.69 -5.01 -2.77
N GLY A 135 -17.64 -4.65 -3.65
CA GLY A 135 -17.70 -3.31 -4.25
C GLY A 135 -17.81 -2.19 -3.22
N LEU A 136 -18.58 -2.39 -2.14
CA LEU A 136 -18.67 -1.43 -1.04
C LEU A 136 -17.34 -1.32 -0.27
N ARG A 137 -16.67 -2.45 -0.01
CA ARG A 137 -15.36 -2.48 0.65
C ARG A 137 -14.28 -1.77 -0.18
N GLU A 138 -14.23 -2.01 -1.48
CA GLU A 138 -13.30 -1.34 -2.40
C GLU A 138 -13.57 0.16 -2.45
N SER A 139 -14.84 0.56 -2.50
CA SER A 139 -15.23 1.98 -2.45
C SER A 139 -14.79 2.65 -1.14
N MET A 140 -14.96 1.99 -0.01
CA MET A 140 -14.48 2.47 1.30
C MET A 140 -12.95 2.54 1.35
N SER A 141 -12.26 1.59 0.74
CA SER A 141 -10.80 1.58 0.65
C SER A 141 -10.29 2.76 -0.15
N ALA A 142 -10.88 3.01 -1.31
CA ALA A 142 -10.57 4.16 -2.13
C ALA A 142 -10.83 5.49 -1.42
N LEU A 143 -11.96 5.60 -0.68
CA LEU A 143 -12.25 6.76 0.15
C LEU A 143 -11.21 6.96 1.25
N ALA A 144 -10.80 5.90 1.94
CA ALA A 144 -9.80 6.00 3.01
C ALA A 144 -8.41 6.39 2.48
N ILE A 145 -8.05 5.96 1.25
CA ILE A 145 -6.79 6.35 0.58
C ILE A 145 -6.76 7.85 0.24
N VAL A 146 -7.90 8.48 -0.01
CA VAL A 146 -7.98 9.92 -0.31
C VAL A 146 -8.18 10.74 0.97
N LEU A 147 -9.16 10.36 1.77
CA LEU A 147 -9.53 11.08 2.99
C LEU A 147 -8.46 10.97 4.07
N GLY A 148 -7.82 9.80 4.23
CA GLY A 148 -6.79 9.61 5.26
C GLY A 148 -5.64 10.59 5.13
N PRO A 149 -4.95 10.68 3.97
CA PRO A 149 -3.91 11.69 3.75
C PRO A 149 -4.38 13.13 3.85
N THR A 150 -5.57 13.43 3.31
CA THR A 150 -6.17 14.78 3.41
C THR A 150 -6.38 15.18 4.86
N CYS A 151 -6.99 14.30 5.66
CA CYS A 151 -7.19 14.50 7.08
C CYS A 151 -5.83 14.57 7.81
N GLY A 152 -4.86 13.71 7.50
CA GLY A 152 -3.54 13.73 8.11
C GLY A 152 -2.80 15.06 7.89
N GLY A 153 -2.82 15.57 6.65
CA GLY A 153 -2.25 16.88 6.32
C GLY A 153 -2.95 18.04 7.04
N LEU A 154 -4.29 18.07 7.02
CA LEU A 154 -5.07 19.07 7.75
C LEU A 154 -4.82 19.01 9.25
N LEU A 155 -4.77 17.81 9.83
CA LEU A 155 -4.56 17.62 11.26
C LEU A 155 -3.18 18.13 11.68
N ILE A 156 -2.13 17.92 10.88
CA ILE A 156 -0.80 18.49 11.15
C ILE A 156 -0.79 20.02 11.03
N ASN A 157 -1.60 20.59 10.14
CA ASN A 157 -1.67 22.03 9.96
C ASN A 157 -2.31 22.76 11.16
N PHE A 158 -3.37 22.16 11.73
CA PHE A 158 -4.17 22.81 12.77
C PHE A 158 -3.88 22.32 14.19
N LEU A 159 -3.34 21.11 14.34
CA LEU A 159 -3.09 20.48 15.63
C LEU A 159 -1.61 20.16 15.79
N ASP A 160 -1.17 20.20 17.03
CA ASP A 160 0.11 19.61 17.37
C ASP A 160 0.12 18.13 17.01
N ALA A 161 1.24 17.68 16.47
CA ALA A 161 1.50 16.30 16.12
C ALA A 161 1.10 15.26 17.19
N LYS A 162 1.23 15.64 18.47
CA LYS A 162 0.83 14.82 19.62
C LYS A 162 -0.67 14.52 19.63
N MET A 163 -1.49 15.54 19.33
CA MET A 163 -2.94 15.37 19.22
C MET A 163 -3.32 14.49 18.03
N VAL A 164 -2.57 14.60 16.93
CA VAL A 164 -2.78 13.76 15.73
C VAL A 164 -2.56 12.27 16.06
N PHE A 165 -1.55 11.94 16.88
CA PHE A 165 -1.36 10.57 17.37
C PHE A 165 -2.49 10.09 18.27
N TRP A 166 -3.01 10.92 19.17
CA TRP A 166 -4.17 10.55 20.00
C TRP A 166 -5.41 10.27 19.15
N ILE A 167 -5.67 11.09 18.13
CA ILE A 167 -6.78 10.89 17.20
C ILE A 167 -6.60 9.56 16.46
N THR A 168 -5.40 9.28 15.96
CA THR A 168 -5.11 8.07 15.20
C THR A 168 -5.13 6.80 16.07
N ALA A 169 -4.71 6.91 17.34
CA ALA A 169 -4.86 5.85 18.32
C ALA A 169 -6.34 5.60 18.66
N ALA A 170 -7.13 6.67 18.79
CA ALA A 170 -8.56 6.58 19.08
C ALA A 170 -9.36 5.96 17.92
N THR A 171 -9.03 6.26 16.66
CA THR A 171 -9.66 5.60 15.50
C THR A 171 -9.37 4.11 15.50
N SER A 172 -8.10 3.73 15.65
CA SER A 172 -7.69 2.32 15.72
C SER A 172 -8.36 1.59 16.90
N LEU A 173 -8.40 2.21 18.08
CA LEU A 173 -9.09 1.67 19.26
C LEU A 173 -10.58 1.46 18.99
N THR A 174 -11.23 2.45 18.36
CA THR A 174 -12.65 2.38 18.00
C THR A 174 -12.91 1.23 17.02
N ALA A 175 -12.04 1.04 16.02
CA ALA A 175 -12.16 -0.06 15.06
C ALA A 175 -12.06 -1.43 15.76
N GLY A 176 -11.13 -1.58 16.71
CA GLY A 176 -10.96 -2.81 17.49
C GLY A 176 -12.15 -3.08 18.41
N ILE A 177 -12.70 -2.05 19.05
CA ILE A 177 -13.93 -2.14 19.84
C ILE A 177 -15.10 -2.59 18.95
N LEU A 178 -15.26 -2.00 17.77
CA LEU A 178 -16.30 -2.38 16.82
C LEU A 178 -16.17 -3.85 16.40
N CYS A 179 -14.94 -4.37 16.21
CA CYS A 179 -14.69 -5.80 15.97
C CYS A 179 -15.23 -6.71 17.08
N ILE A 180 -15.00 -6.36 18.34
CA ILE A 180 -15.51 -7.16 19.48
C ILE A 180 -17.04 -7.20 19.49
N PHE A 181 -17.70 -6.08 19.18
CA PHE A 181 -19.15 -5.95 19.16
C PHE A 181 -19.82 -6.54 17.91
N MET A 182 -19.06 -6.98 16.89
CA MET A 182 -19.62 -7.70 15.76
C MET A 182 -20.27 -9.03 16.20
N PRO A 183 -21.27 -9.58 15.48
CA PRO A 183 -21.87 -10.86 15.81
C PRO A 183 -20.84 -12.00 15.86
N LYS A 184 -20.96 -12.91 16.84
CA LYS A 184 -20.10 -14.10 16.95
C LYS A 184 -20.04 -14.94 15.68
N ALA A 185 -21.16 -14.99 14.96
CA ALA A 185 -21.28 -15.67 13.67
C ALA A 185 -20.24 -15.22 12.63
N TYR A 186 -19.77 -13.97 12.66
CA TYR A 186 -18.78 -13.49 11.69
C TYR A 186 -17.37 -14.03 11.97
N GLY A 187 -17.11 -14.42 13.22
CA GLY A 187 -15.84 -15.02 13.65
C GLY A 187 -15.78 -16.53 13.51
N ILE A 188 -16.92 -17.20 13.22
CA ILE A 188 -16.98 -18.65 13.21
C ILE A 188 -16.11 -19.21 12.09
N ILE A 189 -15.22 -20.10 12.48
CA ILE A 189 -14.45 -20.95 11.59
C ILE A 189 -15.39 -22.08 11.20
N GLU A 190 -15.88 -22.07 9.97
CA GLU A 190 -16.40 -23.32 9.41
C GLU A 190 -15.21 -24.19 9.06
N ASP A 191 -15.26 -25.45 9.49
CA ASP A 191 -14.42 -26.53 8.98
C ASP A 191 -14.72 -26.72 7.49
N SER A 192 -14.31 -25.78 6.65
CA SER A 192 -14.02 -26.11 5.28
C SER A 192 -12.82 -27.03 5.36
N GLY A 193 -12.98 -28.33 5.06
CA GLY A 193 -11.92 -29.35 5.05
C GLY A 193 -10.68 -29.04 4.17
N LEU A 194 -10.56 -27.80 3.71
CA LEU A 194 -9.34 -27.13 3.32
C LEU A 194 -8.49 -26.83 4.57
N SER A 195 -7.99 -27.89 5.22
CA SER A 195 -6.78 -27.78 6.02
C SER A 195 -5.65 -27.33 5.10
N SER A 196 -5.53 -26.02 4.88
CA SER A 196 -4.32 -25.44 4.31
C SER A 196 -3.24 -25.54 5.38
N SER A 197 -2.69 -26.74 5.53
CA SER A 197 -1.48 -26.96 6.33
C SER A 197 -0.47 -25.89 5.94
N LYS A 198 0.29 -25.35 6.91
CA LYS A 198 1.43 -24.45 6.62
C LYS A 198 2.27 -24.99 5.45
N MET A 199 2.42 -26.31 5.35
CA MET A 199 3.11 -26.97 4.23
C MET A 199 2.49 -26.70 2.86
N ALA A 200 1.17 -26.59 2.73
CA ALA A 200 0.48 -26.29 1.48
C ALA A 200 0.69 -24.83 1.04
N TYR A 201 0.70 -23.89 1.99
CA TYR A 201 0.99 -22.48 1.70
C TYR A 201 2.45 -22.25 1.29
N TRP A 202 3.40 -22.80 2.06
CA TRP A 202 4.83 -22.75 1.70
C TRP A 202 5.13 -23.51 0.40
N GLY A 203 4.45 -24.64 0.18
CA GLY A 203 4.48 -25.38 -1.08
C GLY A 203 3.98 -24.51 -2.23
N SER A 204 2.86 -23.80 -2.06
CA SER A 204 2.30 -22.89 -3.05
C SER A 204 3.24 -21.72 -3.38
N LEU A 205 3.86 -21.09 -2.38
CA LEU A 205 4.87 -20.04 -2.60
C LEU A 205 6.11 -20.58 -3.33
N ARG A 206 6.60 -21.75 -2.92
CA ARG A 206 7.74 -22.43 -3.56
C ARG A 206 7.43 -22.80 -5.01
N ASP A 207 6.23 -23.32 -5.26
CA ASP A 207 5.77 -23.71 -6.59
C ASP A 207 5.60 -22.47 -7.47
N GLY A 208 5.03 -21.39 -6.94
CA GLY A 208 4.94 -20.10 -7.62
C GLY A 208 6.32 -19.54 -7.98
N LEU A 209 7.29 -19.60 -7.05
CA LEU A 209 8.64 -19.13 -7.26
C LEU A 209 9.42 -20.00 -8.25
N SER A 210 9.33 -21.32 -8.12
CA SER A 210 9.93 -22.30 -9.04
C SER A 210 9.40 -22.13 -10.45
N PHE A 211 8.09 -21.96 -10.60
CA PHE A 211 7.45 -21.70 -11.89
C PHE A 211 7.89 -20.37 -12.48
N LEU A 212 7.95 -19.30 -11.68
CA LEU A 212 8.39 -17.98 -12.15
C LEU A 212 9.86 -17.97 -12.58
N LEU A 213 10.73 -18.72 -11.89
CA LEU A 213 12.15 -18.82 -12.20
C LEU A 213 12.46 -19.80 -13.34
N HIS A 214 11.48 -20.60 -13.77
CA HIS A 214 11.65 -21.57 -14.84
C HIS A 214 12.03 -20.88 -16.17
N ARG A 215 12.95 -21.49 -16.93
CA ARG A 215 13.58 -20.89 -18.12
C ARG A 215 12.57 -20.44 -19.19
N ASN A 216 11.45 -21.14 -19.33
CA ASN A 216 10.41 -20.85 -20.32
C ASN A 216 9.52 -19.64 -19.95
N ASN A 217 9.45 -19.26 -18.68
CA ASN A 217 8.53 -18.22 -18.19
C ASN A 217 9.19 -16.83 -18.16
N THR A 218 10.03 -16.53 -19.16
CA THR A 218 10.81 -15.30 -19.22
C THR A 218 9.93 -14.04 -19.27
N VAL A 219 8.75 -14.11 -19.89
CA VAL A 219 7.79 -12.98 -19.97
C VAL A 219 7.17 -12.70 -18.60
N LEU A 220 6.65 -13.74 -17.94
CA LEU A 220 6.06 -13.63 -16.60
C LEU A 220 7.07 -13.11 -15.57
N ARG A 221 8.32 -13.60 -15.62
CA ARG A 221 9.41 -13.13 -14.75
C ARG A 221 9.72 -11.65 -14.98
N LYS A 222 9.78 -11.21 -16.24
CA LYS A 222 10.02 -9.80 -16.57
C LYS A 222 8.87 -8.92 -16.10
N ILE A 223 7.62 -9.28 -16.38
CA ILE A 223 6.44 -8.51 -15.95
C ILE A 223 6.35 -8.45 -14.43
N THR A 224 6.58 -9.57 -13.74
CA THR A 224 6.59 -9.59 -12.28
C THR A 224 7.70 -8.69 -11.72
N GLY A 225 8.93 -8.78 -12.26
CA GLY A 225 10.02 -7.90 -11.84
C GLY A 225 9.73 -6.42 -12.07
N LEU A 226 9.04 -6.09 -13.17
CA LEU A 226 8.60 -4.73 -13.48
C LEU A 226 7.53 -4.20 -12.52
N ASN A 227 6.53 -5.03 -12.18
CA ASN A 227 5.52 -4.68 -11.18
C ASN A 227 6.16 -4.45 -9.80
N VAL A 228 7.06 -5.35 -9.40
CA VAL A 228 7.78 -5.27 -8.12
C VAL A 228 8.66 -4.02 -8.06
N ALA A 229 9.40 -3.70 -9.13
CA ALA A 229 10.21 -2.47 -9.20
C ALA A 229 9.36 -1.21 -9.18
N SER A 230 8.24 -1.20 -9.92
CA SER A 230 7.31 -0.06 -9.95
C SER A 230 6.70 0.19 -8.58
N LEU A 231 6.31 -0.88 -7.87
CA LEU A 231 5.81 -0.77 -6.50
C LEU A 231 6.86 -0.19 -5.55
N ALA A 232 8.10 -0.69 -5.61
CA ALA A 232 9.21 -0.17 -4.79
C ALA A 232 9.34 1.34 -4.94
N LEU A 233 9.28 1.81 -6.19
CA LEU A 233 9.43 3.19 -6.55
C LEU A 233 8.25 4.07 -6.08
N VAL A 234 7.01 3.59 -6.23
CA VAL A 234 5.82 4.27 -5.68
C VAL A 234 5.92 4.39 -4.16
N SER A 235 6.33 3.32 -3.47
CA SER A 235 6.51 3.33 -2.00
C SER A 235 7.55 4.35 -1.56
N VAL A 236 8.69 4.44 -2.26
CA VAL A 236 9.73 5.45 -1.97
C VAL A 236 9.19 6.87 -2.17
N LEU A 237 8.47 7.11 -3.27
CA LEU A 237 7.90 8.42 -3.55
C LEU A 237 6.97 8.86 -2.42
N GLN A 238 6.02 8.00 -2.04
CA GLN A 238 4.97 8.32 -1.08
C GLN A 238 5.46 8.35 0.37
N SER A 239 6.31 7.41 0.77
CA SER A 239 6.69 7.22 2.18
C SER A 239 7.93 8.00 2.58
N LEU A 240 8.69 8.55 1.63
CA LEU A 240 9.96 9.20 1.91
C LEU A 240 10.17 10.50 1.14
N ILE A 241 10.14 10.47 -0.19
CA ILE A 241 10.49 11.66 -0.99
C ILE A 241 9.51 12.80 -0.77
N LEU A 242 8.19 12.54 -0.83
CA LEU A 242 7.19 13.58 -0.60
C LEU A 242 7.28 14.19 0.81
N PRO A 243 7.33 13.41 1.91
CA PRO A 243 7.56 13.97 3.24
C PRO A 243 8.83 14.81 3.33
N VAL A 244 9.97 14.31 2.82
CA VAL A 244 11.25 15.02 2.89
C VAL A 244 11.22 16.34 2.11
N VAL A 245 10.70 16.33 0.88
CA VAL A 245 10.61 17.53 0.04
C VAL A 245 9.68 18.57 0.66
N MET A 246 8.56 18.15 1.23
CA MET A 246 7.58 19.04 1.86
C MET A 246 8.09 19.64 3.17
N THR A 247 8.74 18.84 4.01
CA THR A 247 9.39 19.34 5.23
C THR A 247 10.53 20.30 4.90
N LEU A 248 11.34 20.02 3.88
CA LEU A 248 12.39 20.95 3.43
C LEU A 248 11.83 22.25 2.85
N ALA A 249 10.64 22.21 2.24
CA ALA A 249 9.93 23.39 1.77
C ALA A 249 9.23 24.18 2.90
N GLY A 250 9.26 23.70 4.14
CA GLY A 250 8.60 24.32 5.29
C GLY A 250 7.09 24.11 5.34
N HIS A 251 6.57 23.10 4.62
CA HIS A 251 5.15 22.82 4.47
C HIS A 251 4.82 21.35 4.81
N ASP A 252 5.00 20.97 6.08
CA ASP A 252 4.79 19.60 6.58
C ASP A 252 3.37 19.07 6.28
N GLU A 253 2.36 19.95 6.33
CA GLU A 253 0.96 19.65 6.01
C GLU A 253 0.76 19.22 4.55
N ALA A 254 1.60 19.71 3.65
CA ALA A 254 1.41 19.55 2.21
C ALA A 254 1.71 18.13 1.74
N ASN A 255 2.41 17.32 2.54
CA ASN A 255 2.57 15.89 2.28
C ASN A 255 1.21 15.18 2.20
N GLY A 256 0.29 15.50 3.11
CA GLY A 256 -1.06 14.91 3.11
C GLY A 256 -1.87 15.28 1.87
N TYR A 257 -1.78 16.54 1.44
CA TYR A 257 -2.43 17.01 0.22
C TYR A 257 -1.82 16.38 -1.04
N ALA A 258 -0.49 16.19 -1.07
CA ALA A 258 0.20 15.55 -2.19
C ALA A 258 -0.24 14.08 -2.36
N LEU A 259 -0.28 13.33 -1.26
CA LEU A 259 -0.76 11.95 -1.27
C LEU A 259 -2.25 11.86 -1.62
N ALA A 260 -3.07 12.79 -1.13
CA ALA A 260 -4.47 12.90 -1.54
C ALA A 260 -4.60 13.19 -3.05
N ALA A 261 -3.77 14.08 -3.60
CA ALA A 261 -3.74 14.38 -5.03
C ALA A 261 -3.39 13.14 -5.86
N VAL A 262 -2.44 12.30 -5.42
CA VAL A 262 -2.17 10.99 -6.03
C VAL A 262 -3.42 10.11 -6.00
N GLY A 263 -4.09 10.00 -4.84
CA GLY A 263 -5.30 9.19 -4.68
C GLY A 263 -6.46 9.63 -5.58
N VAL A 264 -6.75 10.93 -5.65
CA VAL A 264 -7.78 11.49 -6.55
C VAL A 264 -7.38 11.28 -8.00
N GLY A 265 -6.09 11.46 -8.34
CA GLY A 265 -5.57 11.17 -9.67
C GLY A 265 -5.77 9.70 -10.06
N LEU A 266 -5.49 8.75 -9.17
CA LEU A 266 -5.72 7.32 -9.40
C LEU A 266 -7.19 7.02 -9.71
N LEU A 267 -8.11 7.60 -8.93
CA LEU A 267 -9.56 7.44 -9.15
C LEU A 267 -10.01 7.96 -10.51
N ILE A 268 -9.62 9.20 -10.83
CA ILE A 268 -9.96 9.83 -12.11
C ILE A 268 -9.31 9.07 -13.27
N GLY A 269 -8.04 8.65 -13.12
CA GLY A 269 -7.32 7.84 -14.11
C GLY A 269 -8.00 6.50 -14.39
N GLY A 270 -8.54 5.84 -13.37
CA GLY A 270 -9.33 4.62 -13.52
C GLY A 270 -10.60 4.85 -14.35
N ILE A 271 -11.35 5.92 -14.06
CA ILE A 271 -12.55 6.29 -14.82
C ILE A 271 -12.19 6.61 -16.28
N ILE A 272 -11.13 7.40 -16.50
CA ILE A 272 -10.62 7.71 -17.84
C ILE A 272 -10.25 6.41 -18.58
N TYR A 273 -9.58 5.48 -17.90
CA TYR A 273 -9.24 4.18 -18.48
C TYR A 273 -10.48 3.37 -18.86
N THR A 274 -11.53 3.36 -18.03
CA THR A 274 -12.79 2.67 -18.38
C THR A 274 -13.45 3.26 -19.63
N ILE A 275 -13.43 4.59 -19.80
CA ILE A 275 -14.09 5.28 -20.92
C ILE A 275 -13.27 5.24 -22.21
N VAL A 276 -11.95 5.44 -22.10
CA VAL A 276 -11.02 5.68 -23.22
C VAL A 276 -10.15 4.46 -23.51
N GLY A 277 -10.01 3.54 -22.55
CA GLY A 277 -9.17 2.34 -22.67
C GLY A 277 -9.63 1.36 -23.75
N SER A 278 -10.88 1.44 -24.21
CA SER A 278 -11.40 0.71 -25.39
C SER A 278 -11.14 1.43 -26.72
N LYS A 279 -10.74 2.70 -26.69
CA LYS A 279 -10.48 3.53 -27.88
C LYS A 279 -9.00 3.69 -28.22
N VAL A 280 -8.11 3.61 -27.23
CA VAL A 280 -6.66 3.83 -27.42
C VAL A 280 -5.87 2.53 -27.25
N PRO A 281 -4.87 2.21 -28.09
CA PRO A 281 -4.05 1.01 -27.92
C PRO A 281 -3.40 0.95 -26.53
N ALA A 282 -3.48 -0.20 -25.86
CA ALA A 282 -2.92 -0.41 -24.52
C ALA A 282 -1.43 -0.06 -24.43
N TRP A 283 -0.68 -0.31 -25.52
CA TRP A 283 0.72 0.08 -25.65
C TRP A 283 0.92 1.60 -25.60
N SER A 284 0.13 2.36 -26.36
CA SER A 284 0.23 3.83 -26.41
C SER A 284 -0.10 4.45 -25.06
N MET A 285 -1.09 3.90 -24.35
CA MET A 285 -1.44 4.33 -22.99
C MET A 285 -0.29 4.06 -22.00
N THR A 286 0.30 2.86 -22.08
CA THR A 286 1.43 2.48 -21.23
C THR A 286 2.65 3.37 -21.49
N LEU A 287 2.96 3.65 -22.76
CA LEU A 287 4.06 4.54 -23.15
C LEU A 287 3.84 5.97 -22.64
N PHE A 288 2.66 6.53 -22.87
CA PHE A 288 2.32 7.87 -22.39
C PHE A 288 2.44 7.96 -20.87
N ALA A 289 1.90 6.97 -20.15
CA ALA A 289 1.95 6.97 -18.70
C ALA A 289 3.37 6.76 -18.14
N ALA A 290 4.18 5.90 -18.77
CA ALA A 290 5.58 5.70 -18.40
C ALA A 290 6.41 6.98 -18.56
N VAL A 291 6.25 7.69 -19.68
CA VAL A 291 6.94 8.96 -19.92
C VAL A 291 6.45 10.03 -18.94
N SER A 292 5.13 10.15 -18.77
CA SER A 292 4.53 11.12 -17.84
C SER A 292 5.03 10.91 -16.41
N ASN A 293 5.11 9.66 -15.92
CA ASN A 293 5.59 9.37 -14.58
C ASN A 293 7.05 9.82 -14.36
N VAL A 294 7.92 9.59 -15.35
CA VAL A 294 9.34 10.03 -15.28
C VAL A 294 9.43 11.55 -15.31
N VAL A 295 8.66 12.20 -16.20
CA VAL A 295 8.62 13.66 -16.30
C VAL A 295 8.11 14.28 -14.99
N SER A 296 7.02 13.78 -14.42
CA SER A 296 6.50 14.24 -13.12
C SER A 296 7.56 14.15 -12.02
N LEU A 297 8.37 13.09 -12.00
CA LEU A 297 9.43 12.92 -11.01
C LEU A 297 10.62 13.87 -11.21
N ILE A 298 11.08 14.05 -12.45
CA ILE A 298 12.14 15.05 -12.77
C ILE A 298 11.74 16.41 -12.26
N LEU A 299 10.50 16.78 -12.55
CA LEU A 299 9.92 18.05 -12.20
C LEU A 299 9.76 18.23 -10.68
N LEU A 300 9.39 17.17 -9.95
CA LEU A 300 9.35 17.18 -8.48
C LEU A 300 10.73 17.41 -7.83
N VAL A 301 11.80 16.85 -8.40
CA VAL A 301 13.16 17.03 -7.87
C VAL A 301 13.69 18.45 -8.15
N GLN A 302 13.19 19.10 -9.19
CA GLN A 302 13.68 20.39 -9.66
C GLN A 302 12.97 21.59 -9.01
N PHE A 303 11.70 21.44 -8.63
CA PHE A 303 10.87 22.54 -8.10
C PHE A 303 10.27 22.20 -6.73
N TYR A 304 10.65 22.96 -5.70
CA TYR A 304 10.16 22.82 -4.31
C TYR A 304 8.85 23.59 -4.03
N SER A 305 8.04 23.87 -5.06
CA SER A 305 6.76 24.58 -4.88
C SER A 305 5.64 23.59 -4.53
N VAL A 306 4.85 23.92 -3.51
CA VAL A 306 3.71 23.11 -3.06
C VAL A 306 2.69 22.94 -4.18
N ALA A 307 2.21 24.04 -4.76
CA ALA A 307 1.20 24.01 -5.83
C ALA A 307 1.66 23.15 -7.02
N TYR A 308 2.94 23.26 -7.37
CA TYR A 308 3.53 22.48 -8.44
C TYR A 308 3.58 20.98 -8.12
N THR A 309 4.01 20.64 -6.91
CA THR A 309 4.06 19.25 -6.44
C THR A 309 2.68 18.60 -6.44
N LEU A 310 1.64 19.33 -6.01
CA LEU A 310 0.26 18.82 -6.02
C LEU A 310 -0.20 18.48 -7.43
N VAL A 311 0.06 19.37 -8.41
CA VAL A 311 -0.29 19.12 -9.82
C VAL A 311 0.47 17.91 -10.36
N MET A 312 1.77 17.79 -10.08
CA MET A 312 2.56 16.65 -10.54
C MET A 312 2.13 15.33 -9.88
N CYS A 313 1.77 15.35 -8.59
CA CYS A 313 1.22 14.18 -7.88
C CYS A 313 -0.13 13.74 -8.45
N PHE A 314 -0.99 14.70 -8.79
CA PHE A 314 -2.27 14.45 -9.44
C PHE A 314 -2.10 13.79 -10.82
N ILE A 315 -1.23 14.36 -11.66
CA ILE A 315 -0.90 13.81 -12.99
C ILE A 315 -0.32 12.40 -12.83
N PHE A 316 0.64 12.23 -11.92
CA PHE A 316 1.26 10.93 -11.60
C PHE A 316 0.22 9.88 -11.18
N GLY A 317 -0.78 10.26 -10.39
CA GLY A 317 -1.89 9.38 -10.02
C GLY A 317 -2.70 8.91 -11.23
N ILE A 318 -3.10 9.85 -12.11
CA ILE A 318 -3.87 9.53 -13.33
C ILE A 318 -3.12 8.52 -14.20
N THR A 319 -1.85 8.79 -14.46
CA THR A 319 -1.03 7.95 -15.34
C THR A 319 -0.67 6.62 -14.69
N SER A 320 -0.43 6.59 -13.39
CA SER A 320 -0.17 5.34 -12.65
C SER A 320 -1.37 4.39 -12.65
N SER A 321 -2.60 4.89 -12.61
CA SER A 321 -3.79 4.04 -12.74
C SER A 321 -3.86 3.31 -14.07
N ALA A 322 -3.49 3.99 -15.18
CA ALA A 322 -3.49 3.37 -16.50
C ALA A 322 -2.43 2.26 -16.61
N VAL A 323 -1.23 2.48 -16.06
CA VAL A 323 -0.17 1.46 -16.01
C VAL A 323 -0.63 0.26 -15.19
N GLY A 324 -1.21 0.49 -14.00
CA GLY A 324 -1.73 -0.56 -13.14
C GLY A 324 -2.81 -1.41 -13.82
N ALA A 325 -3.75 -0.77 -14.53
CA ALA A 325 -4.80 -1.47 -15.26
C ALA A 325 -4.26 -2.36 -16.38
N VAL A 326 -3.37 -1.83 -17.24
CA VAL A 326 -2.78 -2.59 -18.35
C VAL A 326 -1.92 -3.73 -17.83
N THR A 327 -1.03 -3.47 -16.88
CA THR A 327 -0.15 -4.50 -16.30
C THR A 327 -0.94 -5.58 -15.56
N GLY A 328 -2.04 -5.22 -14.90
CA GLY A 328 -2.96 -6.16 -14.27
C GLY A 328 -3.59 -7.12 -15.27
N VAL A 329 -4.13 -6.61 -16.39
CA VAL A 329 -4.72 -7.44 -17.46
C VAL A 329 -3.68 -8.37 -18.08
N VAL A 330 -2.50 -7.85 -18.42
CA VAL A 330 -1.44 -8.67 -19.02
C VAL A 330 -0.95 -9.73 -18.05
N SER A 331 -0.83 -9.41 -16.76
CA SER A 331 -0.47 -10.39 -15.72
C SER A 331 -1.48 -11.55 -15.67
N LEU A 332 -2.79 -11.27 -15.78
CA LEU A 332 -3.84 -12.29 -15.81
C LEU A 332 -3.81 -13.18 -17.06
N GLN A 333 -3.49 -12.62 -18.22
CA GLN A 333 -3.44 -13.35 -19.49
C GLN A 333 -2.20 -14.23 -19.64
N VAL A 334 -1.04 -13.74 -19.20
CA VAL A 334 0.23 -14.49 -19.28
C VAL A 334 0.29 -15.60 -18.23
N THR A 335 -0.50 -15.50 -17.16
CA THR A 335 -0.49 -16.48 -16.07
C THR A 335 -1.48 -17.63 -16.30
N PRO A 336 -1.01 -18.89 -16.38
CA PRO A 336 -1.89 -20.05 -16.52
C PRO A 336 -2.89 -20.16 -15.37
N GLU A 337 -4.12 -20.54 -15.67
CA GLU A 337 -5.24 -20.50 -14.71
C GLU A 337 -4.95 -21.26 -13.41
N HIS A 338 -4.38 -22.46 -13.52
CA HIS A 338 -4.03 -23.31 -12.37
C HIS A 338 -2.89 -22.75 -11.49
N MET A 339 -2.13 -21.76 -11.98
CA MET A 339 -1.02 -21.12 -11.24
C MET A 339 -1.32 -19.68 -10.80
N ARG A 340 -2.45 -19.08 -11.23
CA ARG A 340 -2.81 -17.68 -10.93
C ARG A 340 -2.76 -17.37 -9.44
N GLY A 341 -3.39 -18.21 -8.60
CA GLY A 341 -3.41 -18.02 -7.15
C GLY A 341 -2.01 -18.07 -6.51
N ARG A 342 -1.14 -18.97 -6.99
CA ARG A 342 0.23 -19.14 -6.46
C ARG A 342 1.13 -17.96 -6.82
N ILE A 343 1.03 -17.49 -8.07
CA ILE A 343 1.81 -16.34 -8.56
C ILE A 343 1.32 -15.04 -7.93
N ASN A 344 0.00 -14.82 -7.85
CA ASN A 344 -0.54 -13.63 -7.18
C ASN A 344 -0.20 -13.62 -5.68
N GLY A 345 -0.26 -14.78 -5.01
CA GLY A 345 0.17 -14.92 -3.62
C GLY A 345 1.66 -14.59 -3.42
N LEU A 346 2.52 -15.06 -4.32
CA LEU A 346 3.95 -14.72 -4.33
C LEU A 346 4.18 -13.23 -4.58
N GLN A 347 3.51 -12.65 -5.58
CA GLN A 347 3.63 -11.22 -5.90
C GLN A 347 3.21 -10.35 -4.72
N ASN A 348 2.06 -10.63 -4.09
CA ASN A 348 1.61 -9.92 -2.89
C ASN A 348 2.59 -10.05 -1.72
N SER A 349 3.17 -11.23 -1.52
CA SER A 349 4.17 -11.47 -0.48
C SER A 349 5.45 -10.65 -0.70
N ILE A 350 5.95 -10.62 -1.95
CA ILE A 350 7.12 -9.80 -2.33
C ILE A 350 6.83 -8.31 -2.15
N SER A 351 5.63 -7.88 -2.56
CA SER A 351 5.18 -6.49 -2.47
C SER A 351 5.26 -5.91 -1.06
N MET A 352 5.07 -6.73 -0.02
CA MET A 352 5.11 -6.27 1.37
C MET A 352 6.50 -5.86 1.86
N VAL A 353 7.56 -6.44 1.30
CA VAL A 353 8.94 -6.20 1.76
C VAL A 353 9.67 -5.24 0.82
N VAL A 354 9.39 -5.31 -0.48
CA VAL A 354 10.13 -4.55 -1.49
C VAL A 354 9.94 -3.04 -1.34
N GLY A 355 8.73 -2.56 -1.06
CA GLY A 355 8.48 -1.14 -0.80
C GLY A 355 9.35 -0.60 0.35
N PRO A 356 9.24 -1.18 1.56
CA PRO A 356 10.09 -0.85 2.72
C PRO A 356 11.60 -0.95 2.47
N ILE A 357 12.08 -1.96 1.74
CA ILE A 357 13.48 -2.05 1.34
C ILE A 357 13.89 -0.87 0.46
N GLY A 358 13.06 -0.51 -0.53
CA GLY A 358 13.30 0.64 -1.39
C GLY A 358 13.39 1.94 -0.60
N VAL A 359 12.45 2.14 0.33
CA VAL A 359 12.41 3.31 1.23
C VAL A 359 13.69 3.41 2.06
N PHE A 360 14.14 2.32 2.67
CA PHE A 360 15.40 2.30 3.41
C PHE A 360 16.62 2.55 2.54
N ALA A 361 16.69 1.93 1.36
CA ALA A 361 17.81 2.11 0.42
C ALA A 361 17.95 3.58 -0.02
N VAL A 362 16.83 4.26 -0.30
CA VAL A 362 16.87 5.68 -0.66
C VAL A 362 17.13 6.56 0.56
N ALA A 363 16.64 6.21 1.75
CA ALA A 363 16.97 6.92 2.98
C ALA A 363 18.48 6.87 3.29
N LEU A 364 19.15 5.74 3.01
CA LEU A 364 20.61 5.62 3.10
C LEU A 364 21.33 6.56 2.14
N ILE A 365 20.86 6.67 0.89
CA ILE A 365 21.42 7.59 -0.10
C ILE A 365 21.27 9.04 0.36
N ILE A 366 20.08 9.43 0.84
CA ILE A 366 19.81 10.78 1.35
C ILE A 366 20.73 11.10 2.53
N SER A 367 20.93 10.15 3.44
CA SER A 367 21.70 10.37 4.68
C SER A 367 23.22 10.50 4.45
N GLN A 368 23.74 9.89 3.37
CA GLN A 368 25.15 9.98 3.01
C GLN A 368 25.45 11.09 1.99
N SER A 369 24.42 11.51 1.22
CA SER A 369 24.57 12.44 0.11
C SER A 369 23.61 13.63 0.26
N SER A 370 22.66 13.77 -0.67
CA SER A 370 21.67 14.84 -0.68
C SER A 370 20.34 14.33 -1.23
N VAL A 371 19.26 15.05 -0.90
CA VAL A 371 17.91 14.76 -1.41
C VAL A 371 17.85 14.86 -2.93
N GLY A 372 18.57 15.82 -3.52
CA GLY A 372 18.66 15.98 -4.97
C GLY A 372 19.27 14.76 -5.66
N LEU A 373 20.40 14.25 -5.15
CA LEU A 373 21.04 13.04 -5.71
C LEU A 373 20.13 11.83 -5.58
N ALA A 374 19.50 11.64 -4.42
CA ALA A 374 18.54 10.55 -4.21
C ALA A 374 17.35 10.63 -5.17
N GLY A 375 16.82 11.84 -5.39
CA GLY A 375 15.77 12.11 -6.37
C GLY A 375 16.19 11.76 -7.80
N TRP A 376 17.40 12.16 -8.22
CA TRP A 376 17.92 11.80 -9.54
C TRP A 376 18.21 10.32 -9.72
N VAL A 377 18.70 9.64 -8.68
CA VAL A 377 18.87 8.17 -8.68
C VAL A 377 17.51 7.48 -8.86
N LEU A 378 16.47 7.97 -8.17
CA LEU A 378 15.12 7.44 -8.30
C LEU A 378 14.55 7.68 -9.70
N VAL A 379 14.72 8.88 -10.27
CA VAL A 379 14.35 9.19 -11.66
C VAL A 379 15.06 8.26 -12.63
N ALA A 380 16.37 8.08 -12.49
CA ALA A 380 17.17 7.21 -13.36
C ALA A 380 16.71 5.75 -13.27
N PHE A 381 16.44 5.27 -12.05
CA PHE A 381 15.94 3.91 -11.84
C PHE A 381 14.54 3.72 -12.42
N TRP A 382 13.62 4.68 -12.24
CA TRP A 382 12.29 4.64 -12.84
C TRP A 382 12.36 4.68 -14.38
N ALA A 383 13.19 5.56 -14.93
CA ALA A 383 13.43 5.63 -16.37
C ALA A 383 13.99 4.32 -16.93
N LEU A 384 14.90 3.65 -16.19
CA LEU A 384 15.43 2.35 -16.55
C LEU A 384 14.36 1.26 -16.52
N VAL A 385 13.53 1.20 -15.46
CA VAL A 385 12.41 0.26 -15.36
C VAL A 385 11.47 0.45 -16.55
N ASN A 386 11.07 1.69 -16.84
CA ASN A 386 10.24 2.02 -17.99
C ASN A 386 10.92 1.69 -19.32
N ALA A 387 12.22 1.95 -19.48
CA ALA A 387 12.95 1.59 -20.69
C ALA A 387 12.97 0.07 -20.91
N VAL A 388 13.08 -0.74 -19.85
CA VAL A 388 12.99 -2.20 -19.93
C VAL A 388 11.58 -2.65 -20.36
N ILE A 389 10.52 -2.02 -19.85
CA ILE A 389 9.14 -2.25 -20.33
C ILE A 389 9.06 -1.91 -21.82
N LEU A 390 9.58 -0.74 -22.18
CA LEU A 390 9.45 -0.17 -23.51
C LEU A 390 10.25 -0.90 -24.58
N LEU A 391 11.42 -1.44 -24.24
CA LEU A 391 12.33 -2.10 -25.19
C LEU A 391 12.13 -3.62 -25.26
N SER A 392 11.41 -4.23 -24.32
CA SER A 392 11.19 -5.66 -24.33
C SER A 392 10.09 -6.05 -25.33
N ARG A 393 10.52 -6.53 -26.50
CA ARG A 393 9.64 -7.01 -27.58
C ARG A 393 8.56 -8.00 -27.12
N ASN A 394 8.89 -8.87 -26.16
CA ASN A 394 7.93 -9.83 -25.63
C ASN A 394 6.82 -9.16 -24.82
N VAL A 395 7.14 -8.13 -24.02
CA VAL A 395 6.14 -7.36 -23.25
C VAL A 395 5.30 -6.50 -24.18
N GLN A 396 5.93 -5.89 -25.20
CA GLN A 396 5.21 -5.20 -26.28
C GLN A 396 4.19 -6.11 -26.96
N GLN A 397 4.59 -7.32 -27.33
CA GLN A 397 3.71 -8.29 -27.98
C GLN A 397 2.57 -8.72 -27.05
N SER A 398 2.85 -8.99 -25.77
CA SER A 398 1.80 -9.32 -24.81
C SER A 398 0.82 -8.17 -24.57
N ILE A 399 1.29 -6.92 -24.46
CA ILE A 399 0.42 -5.74 -24.31
C ILE A 399 -0.40 -5.46 -25.58
N LYS A 400 0.13 -5.78 -26.76
CA LYS A 400 -0.61 -5.64 -28.03
C LYS A 400 -1.65 -6.75 -28.19
N ALA A 401 -1.25 -8.00 -27.90
CA ALA A 401 -2.09 -9.18 -28.00
C ALA A 401 -3.24 -9.19 -26.98
N SER A 402 -3.05 -8.57 -25.81
CA SER A 402 -4.06 -8.54 -24.75
C SER A 402 -5.42 -7.96 -25.15
N ARG A 403 -5.47 -7.24 -26.28
CA ARG A 403 -6.66 -6.58 -26.78
C ARG A 403 -7.27 -7.26 -28.00
N GLU A 404 -6.50 -8.01 -28.79
CA GLU A 404 -7.00 -8.73 -29.95
C GLU A 404 -7.97 -9.86 -29.53
N ASP A 405 -7.81 -10.41 -28.32
CA ASP A 405 -8.74 -11.40 -27.74
C ASP A 405 -10.02 -10.78 -27.11
N GLN A 406 -10.12 -9.44 -27.02
CA GLN A 406 -11.29 -8.75 -26.43
C GLN A 406 -12.27 -8.17 -27.46
N SER A 407 -11.90 -8.19 -28.75
CA SER A 407 -12.73 -7.80 -29.90
C SER A 407 -13.26 -9.02 -30.61
#